data_AF-A0A2S6XHK5-F1
#
_entry.id   AF-A0A2S6XHK5-F1
#
_cell.length_a   1.000
_cell.length_b   1.000
_cell.length_c   1.000
_cell.angle_alpha   90.00
_cell.angle_beta   90.00
_cell.angle_gamma   90.00
#
_symmetry.space_group_name_H-M   'P 1'
#
loop_
_entity.id
_entity.type
_entity.pdbx_description
1 polymer ?
#
loop_
_entity_poly.entity_id
_entity_poly.type
_entity_poly.pdbx_seq_one_letter_code
_entity_poly.pdbx_strand_id
1 'polypeptide(L)'
;MDVTESGHAARVSAYAAVGARLALLSDRRLEDVVSAAPRLGSGIGGRSAELEVEGRRVFVKRVPLTDVELQPEHVRSTANVFDLPLFYQYGVRSAGFGAWRELAAHITTTGWALKNEYAGSPLLYHWRVLPDSPPAGFVDGFGGVEGAVAHWEGSSAVRRRLEAIGRSSFSLVLFLEHLPQTLAEWLGDSRDAAPQEPGGESPYRWVEKALLRGDRVHERARAGPL
;
A
#
# COMPACT_ATOMS: atom_id res chain seq x y z
N MET A 1 -29.50 1.47 15.47
CA MET A 1 -28.34 1.87 14.65
C MET A 1 -27.22 0.94 15.03
N ASP A 2 -26.84 0.07 14.12
CA ASP A 2 -25.83 -0.96 14.37
C ASP A 2 -24.45 -0.30 14.54
N VAL A 3 -23.62 -0.84 15.44
CA VAL A 3 -22.26 -0.34 15.71
C VAL A 3 -21.39 -0.39 14.44
N THR A 4 -21.75 -1.25 13.49
CA THR A 4 -21.14 -1.35 12.16
C THR A 4 -21.52 -0.17 11.25
N GLU A 5 -22.77 0.28 11.26
CA GLU A 5 -23.25 1.44 10.50
C GLU A 5 -22.65 2.74 11.03
N SER A 6 -22.54 2.89 12.35
CA SER A 6 -21.92 4.07 12.96
C SER A 6 -20.41 4.14 12.68
N GLY A 7 -19.73 2.99 12.69
CA GLY A 7 -18.31 2.88 12.30
C GLY A 7 -18.08 3.22 10.83
N HIS A 8 -18.93 2.71 9.93
CA HIS A 8 -18.85 3.02 8.50
C HIS A 8 -19.07 4.51 8.22
N ALA A 9 -20.12 5.11 8.80
CA ALA A 9 -20.41 6.53 8.62
C ALA A 9 -19.26 7.43 9.12
N ALA A 10 -18.65 7.10 10.26
CA ALA A 10 -17.48 7.81 10.76
C ALA A 10 -16.28 7.71 9.80
N ARG A 11 -16.09 6.55 9.17
CA ARG A 11 -15.01 6.31 8.21
C ARG A 11 -15.22 7.10 6.90
N VAL A 12 -16.45 7.17 6.41
CA VAL A 12 -16.83 8.01 5.25
C VAL A 12 -16.63 9.50 5.55
N SER A 13 -17.02 9.95 6.75
CA SER A 13 -16.79 11.33 7.19
C SER A 13 -15.29 11.67 7.27
N ALA A 14 -14.48 10.76 7.83
CA ALA A 14 -13.03 10.90 7.88
C ALA A 14 -12.42 11.00 6.47
N TYR A 15 -12.87 10.17 5.54
CA TYR A 15 -12.45 10.21 4.14
C TYR A 15 -12.70 11.57 3.50
N ALA A 16 -13.91 12.12 3.66
CA ALA A 16 -14.26 13.41 3.11
C ALA A 16 -13.43 14.54 3.71
N ALA A 17 -13.28 14.58 5.05
CA ALA A 17 -12.56 15.64 5.73
C ALA A 17 -11.05 15.65 5.40
N VAL A 18 -10.38 14.50 5.56
CA VAL A 18 -8.94 14.37 5.32
C VAL A 18 -8.64 14.55 3.83
N GLY A 19 -9.44 13.94 2.95
CA GLY A 19 -9.28 14.06 1.50
C GLY A 19 -9.43 15.51 1.03
N ALA A 20 -10.45 16.23 1.52
CA ALA A 20 -10.63 17.65 1.19
C ALA A 20 -9.44 18.50 1.68
N ARG A 21 -8.96 18.26 2.91
CA ARG A 21 -7.83 19.02 3.47
C ARG A 21 -6.55 18.82 2.67
N LEU A 22 -6.27 17.60 2.24
CA LEU A 22 -5.11 17.25 1.40
C LEU A 22 -5.24 17.81 -0.02
N ALA A 23 -6.44 17.78 -0.60
CA ALA A 23 -6.69 18.31 -1.95
C ALA A 23 -6.48 19.83 -2.06
N LEU A 24 -6.64 20.58 -0.96
CA LEU A 24 -6.38 22.02 -0.90
C LEU A 24 -4.89 22.38 -0.83
N LEU A 25 -4.01 21.42 -0.58
CA LEU A 25 -2.56 21.67 -0.55
C LEU A 25 -2.00 21.62 -1.97
N SER A 26 -1.12 22.58 -2.29
CA SER A 26 -0.32 22.53 -3.51
C SER A 26 0.72 21.42 -3.43
N ASP A 27 1.23 21.00 -4.59
CA ASP A 27 2.26 19.96 -4.66
C ASP A 27 3.50 20.34 -3.84
N ARG A 28 3.92 21.61 -3.89
CA ARG A 28 5.03 22.12 -3.06
C ARG A 28 4.75 21.99 -1.56
N ARG A 29 3.53 22.33 -1.13
CA ARG A 29 3.16 22.19 0.29
C ARG A 29 3.08 20.73 0.72
N LEU A 30 2.61 19.85 -0.16
CA LEU A 30 2.60 18.41 0.10
C LEU A 30 4.03 17.86 0.18
N GLU A 31 4.93 18.30 -0.69
CA GLU A 31 6.35 17.94 -0.66
C GLU A 31 7.01 18.36 0.66
N ASP A 32 6.80 19.61 1.10
CA ASP A 32 7.33 20.13 2.37
C ASP A 32 6.84 19.27 3.55
N VAL A 33 5.52 18.99 3.60
CA VAL A 33 4.90 18.22 4.69
C VAL A 33 5.38 16.77 4.70
N VAL A 34 5.44 16.11 3.54
CA VAL A 34 5.92 14.74 3.41
C VAL A 34 7.41 14.61 3.75
N SER A 35 8.21 15.63 3.44
CA SER A 35 9.65 15.65 3.74
C SER A 35 9.95 15.86 5.22
N ALA A 36 9.12 16.64 5.91
CA ALA A 36 9.23 16.90 7.35
C ALA A 36 8.66 15.78 8.22
N ALA A 37 7.85 14.89 7.65
CA ALA A 37 7.15 13.83 8.37
C ALA A 37 8.12 12.83 9.05
N PRO A 38 7.84 12.38 10.29
CA PRO A 38 8.57 11.30 10.93
C PRO A 38 8.59 10.05 10.06
N ARG A 39 9.78 9.53 9.76
CA ARG A 39 9.96 8.32 8.93
C ARG A 39 9.61 7.09 9.76
N LEU A 40 8.70 6.26 9.25
CA LEU A 40 8.31 4.99 9.86
C LEU A 40 9.17 3.83 9.33
N GLY A 41 9.66 3.92 8.10
CA GLY A 41 10.55 2.91 7.53
C GLY A 41 10.87 3.11 6.05
N SER A 42 11.80 2.29 5.55
CA SER A 42 12.16 2.19 4.13
C SER A 42 12.36 0.72 3.75
N GLY A 43 11.87 0.33 2.58
CA GLY A 43 12.07 -1.01 2.05
C GLY A 43 11.84 -1.07 0.54
N ILE A 44 11.81 -2.28 0.01
CA ILE A 44 11.71 -2.55 -1.44
C ILE A 44 10.42 -1.97 -2.04
N GLY A 45 9.34 -1.91 -1.25
CA GLY A 45 8.06 -1.32 -1.63
C GLY A 45 7.94 0.20 -1.42
N GLY A 46 9.04 0.90 -1.12
CA GLY A 46 9.07 2.35 -0.94
C GLY A 46 9.37 2.84 0.49
N ARG A 47 9.14 4.12 0.74
CA ARG A 47 9.31 4.77 2.06
C ARG A 47 7.97 5.05 2.71
N SER A 48 7.92 4.99 4.04
CA SER A 48 6.74 5.33 4.81
C SER A 48 6.99 6.41 5.85
N ALA A 49 5.96 7.22 6.10
CA ALA A 49 5.96 8.26 7.12
C ALA A 49 4.56 8.40 7.75
N GLU A 50 4.47 9.10 8.88
CA GLU A 50 3.20 9.45 9.53
C GLU A 50 2.95 10.96 9.43
N LEU A 51 1.71 11.34 9.14
CA LEU A 51 1.23 12.72 9.17
C LEU A 51 0.00 12.83 10.07
N GLU A 52 -0.22 14.01 10.64
CA GLU A 52 -1.49 14.35 11.26
C GLU A 52 -2.25 15.33 10.36
N VAL A 53 -3.50 14.99 10.02
CA VAL A 53 -4.39 15.80 9.17
C VAL A 53 -5.79 15.75 9.76
N GLU A 54 -6.40 16.91 10.02
CA GLU A 54 -7.72 16.99 10.66
C GLU A 54 -7.80 16.18 11.99
N GLY A 55 -6.73 16.22 12.80
CA GLY A 55 -6.63 15.47 14.06
C GLY A 55 -6.55 13.95 13.90
N ARG A 56 -6.26 13.46 12.68
CA ARG A 56 -6.16 12.03 12.36
C ARG A 56 -4.77 11.69 11.86
N ARG A 57 -4.28 10.53 12.28
CA ARG A 57 -3.05 9.95 11.72
C ARG A 57 -3.31 9.46 10.30
N VAL A 58 -2.38 9.80 9.42
CA VAL A 58 -2.37 9.44 8.00
C VAL A 58 -1.05 8.75 7.73
N PHE A 59 -1.12 7.53 7.22
CA PHE A 59 0.05 6.79 6.76
C PHE A 59 0.41 7.26 5.36
N VAL A 60 1.63 7.74 5.17
CA VAL A 60 2.13 8.17 3.88
C VAL A 60 3.02 7.08 3.31
N LYS A 61 2.68 6.58 2.12
CA LYS A 61 3.54 5.67 1.35
C LYS A 61 4.08 6.39 0.12
N ARG A 62 5.40 6.35 -0.06
CA ARG A 62 6.11 6.89 -1.22
C ARG A 62 6.59 5.73 -2.08
N VAL A 63 5.91 5.50 -3.20
CA VAL A 63 6.25 4.46 -4.16
C VAL A 63 7.11 5.10 -5.26
N PRO A 64 8.33 4.58 -5.54
CA PRO A 64 9.17 5.13 -6.59
C PRO A 64 8.44 5.07 -7.95
N LEU A 65 8.39 6.21 -8.63
CA LEU A 65 7.77 6.34 -9.94
C LEU A 65 8.88 6.51 -10.98
N THR A 66 9.07 5.49 -11.81
CA THR A 66 10.19 5.44 -12.75
C THR A 66 9.92 6.24 -14.02
N ASP A 67 10.99 6.62 -14.73
CA ASP A 67 10.88 7.36 -16.01
C ASP A 67 10.04 6.61 -17.05
N VAL A 68 10.08 5.27 -17.05
CA VAL A 68 9.22 4.44 -17.91
C VAL A 68 7.75 4.62 -17.54
N GLU A 69 7.42 4.63 -16.24
CA GLU A 69 6.05 4.82 -15.75
C GLU A 69 5.56 6.27 -15.89
N LEU A 70 6.46 7.23 -16.05
CA LEU A 70 6.16 8.64 -16.30
C LEU A 70 5.83 8.95 -17.76
N GLN A 71 6.12 8.05 -18.70
CA GLN A 71 5.80 8.26 -20.11
C GLN A 71 4.28 8.43 -20.31
N PRO A 72 3.83 9.35 -21.17
CA PRO A 72 2.41 9.68 -21.34
C PRO A 72 1.49 8.46 -21.57
N GLU A 73 1.96 7.48 -22.33
CA GLU A 73 1.26 6.21 -22.63
C GLU A 73 1.12 5.27 -21.42
N HIS A 74 1.95 5.45 -20.40
CA HIS A 74 1.98 4.60 -19.21
C HIS A 74 1.36 5.26 -17.98
N VAL A 75 1.04 6.56 -18.03
CA VAL A 75 0.39 7.27 -16.92
C VAL A 75 -0.92 6.57 -16.56
N ARG A 76 -1.02 6.12 -15.30
CA ARG A 76 -2.13 5.33 -14.75
C ARG A 76 -2.36 3.96 -15.41
N SER A 77 -1.46 3.51 -16.27
CA SER A 77 -1.52 2.16 -16.83
C SER A 77 -1.24 1.12 -15.76
N THR A 78 -2.06 0.06 -15.71
CA THR A 78 -1.81 -1.11 -14.85
C THR A 78 -1.05 -2.22 -15.59
N ALA A 79 -0.60 -1.96 -16.82
CA ALA A 79 0.16 -2.92 -17.63
C ALA A 79 1.51 -3.28 -16.98
N ASN A 80 2.02 -4.47 -17.30
CA ASN A 80 3.35 -4.91 -16.89
C ASN A 80 4.42 -4.27 -17.80
N VAL A 81 4.69 -2.98 -17.61
CA VAL A 81 5.57 -2.18 -18.50
C VAL A 81 7.05 -2.62 -18.47
N PHE A 82 7.44 -3.46 -17.51
CA PHE A 82 8.79 -4.01 -17.40
C PHE A 82 8.90 -5.45 -17.90
N ASP A 83 7.78 -6.08 -18.29
CA ASP A 83 7.69 -7.51 -18.63
C ASP A 83 8.23 -8.41 -17.51
N LEU A 84 7.85 -8.08 -16.26
CA LEU A 84 8.25 -8.84 -15.07
C LEU A 84 7.61 -10.23 -15.06
N PRO A 85 8.36 -11.26 -14.64
CA PRO A 85 7.81 -12.61 -14.53
C PRO A 85 6.74 -12.67 -13.43
N LEU A 86 5.68 -13.44 -13.64
CA LEU A 86 4.51 -13.46 -12.73
C LEU A 86 4.88 -13.81 -11.27
N PHE A 87 5.87 -14.65 -11.04
CA PHE A 87 6.32 -14.99 -9.69
C PHE A 87 6.83 -13.76 -8.91
N TYR A 88 7.33 -12.74 -9.61
CA TYR A 88 7.76 -11.49 -8.99
C TYR A 88 6.56 -10.69 -8.44
N GLN A 89 5.34 -10.91 -8.94
CA GLN A 89 4.14 -10.23 -8.46
C GLN A 89 3.71 -10.72 -7.07
N TYR A 90 3.87 -12.01 -6.83
CA TYR A 90 3.39 -12.68 -5.61
C TYR A 90 4.50 -13.04 -4.63
N GLY A 91 5.74 -12.71 -4.98
CA GLY A 91 6.90 -12.95 -4.14
C GLY A 91 6.99 -11.97 -2.96
N VAL A 92 7.24 -12.52 -1.77
CA VAL A 92 7.59 -11.73 -0.59
C VAL A 92 8.86 -10.93 -0.91
N ARG A 93 8.90 -9.63 -0.58
CA ARG A 93 10.03 -8.71 -0.84
C ARG A 93 10.28 -8.40 -2.33
N SER A 94 9.25 -8.41 -3.18
CA SER A 94 9.35 -7.81 -4.52
C SER A 94 9.14 -6.29 -4.49
N ALA A 95 9.52 -5.60 -5.56
CA ALA A 95 9.26 -4.16 -5.76
C ALA A 95 7.92 -3.87 -6.46
N GLY A 96 7.04 -4.87 -6.55
CA GLY A 96 5.76 -4.78 -7.24
C GLY A 96 5.88 -4.60 -8.76
N PHE A 97 4.73 -4.60 -9.43
CA PHE A 97 4.63 -4.49 -10.90
C PHE A 97 4.48 -3.06 -11.42
N GLY A 98 4.44 -2.07 -10.51
CA GLY A 98 4.42 -0.66 -10.86
C GLY A 98 3.58 0.19 -9.91
N ALA A 99 3.93 1.47 -9.80
CA ALA A 99 3.30 2.42 -8.88
C ALA A 99 1.82 2.67 -9.24
N TRP A 100 1.51 2.77 -10.53
CA TRP A 100 0.13 2.99 -11.00
C TRP A 100 -0.81 1.84 -10.69
N ARG A 101 -0.31 0.60 -10.73
CA ARG A 101 -1.10 -0.58 -10.33
C ARG A 101 -1.42 -0.56 -8.84
N GLU A 102 -0.47 -0.13 -8.01
CA GLU A 102 -0.71 0.03 -6.58
C GLU A 102 -1.78 1.10 -6.29
N LEU A 103 -1.71 2.25 -6.97
CA LEU A 103 -2.75 3.27 -6.87
C LEU A 103 -4.13 2.75 -7.31
N ALA A 104 -4.19 2.03 -8.44
CA ALA A 104 -5.44 1.46 -8.94
C ALA A 104 -6.07 0.48 -7.93
N ALA A 105 -5.25 -0.33 -7.25
CA ALA A 105 -5.70 -1.22 -6.19
C ALA A 105 -6.31 -0.42 -5.03
N HIS A 106 -5.62 0.62 -4.55
CA HIS A 106 -6.11 1.46 -3.45
C HIS A 106 -7.37 2.26 -3.80
N ILE A 107 -7.50 2.78 -5.03
CA ILE A 107 -8.73 3.43 -5.50
C ILE A 107 -9.89 2.44 -5.47
N THR A 108 -9.67 1.22 -5.99
CA THR A 108 -10.68 0.17 -6.06
C THR A 108 -11.16 -0.24 -4.67
N THR A 109 -10.23 -0.56 -3.78
CA THR A 109 -10.57 -1.02 -2.42
C THR A 109 -11.17 0.09 -1.56
N THR A 110 -10.75 1.35 -1.77
CA THR A 110 -11.41 2.52 -1.16
C THR A 110 -12.86 2.62 -1.63
N GLY A 111 -13.14 2.42 -2.91
CA GLY A 111 -14.49 2.39 -3.44
C GLY A 111 -15.38 1.34 -2.75
N TRP A 112 -14.87 0.12 -2.57
CA TRP A 112 -15.60 -0.93 -1.84
C TRP A 112 -15.83 -0.56 -0.37
N ALA A 113 -14.84 0.00 0.30
CA ALA A 113 -14.95 0.40 1.69
C ALA A 113 -15.96 1.54 1.88
N LEU A 114 -16.00 2.51 0.97
CA LEU A 114 -16.95 3.62 1.00
C LEU A 114 -18.39 3.21 0.67
N LYS A 115 -18.58 2.13 -0.10
CA LYS A 115 -19.90 1.54 -0.37
C LYS A 115 -20.32 0.51 0.68
N ASN A 116 -19.50 0.29 1.71
CA ASN A 116 -19.67 -0.76 2.71
C ASN A 116 -19.72 -2.18 2.12
N GLU A 117 -19.14 -2.40 0.93
CA GLU A 117 -19.04 -3.70 0.27
C GLU A 117 -17.92 -4.56 0.87
N TYR A 118 -16.80 -3.91 1.24
CA TYR A 118 -15.68 -4.54 1.94
C TYR A 118 -14.86 -3.52 2.73
N ALA A 119 -14.80 -3.67 4.06
CA ALA A 119 -14.11 -2.72 4.93
C ALA A 119 -12.64 -3.07 5.22
N GLY A 120 -12.13 -4.22 4.76
CA GLY A 120 -10.84 -4.79 5.19
C GLY A 120 -9.58 -4.17 4.58
N SER A 121 -9.70 -3.13 3.76
CA SER A 121 -8.56 -2.40 3.20
C SER A 121 -8.54 -0.96 3.70
N PRO A 122 -7.37 -0.37 3.99
CA PRO A 122 -7.27 1.03 4.40
C PRO A 122 -7.75 1.97 3.29
N LEU A 123 -8.37 3.09 3.67
CA LEU A 123 -8.81 4.10 2.71
C LEU A 123 -7.62 4.89 2.15
N LEU A 124 -7.66 5.18 0.85
CA LEU A 124 -6.80 6.18 0.21
C LEU A 124 -7.46 7.54 0.29
N TYR A 125 -7.02 8.37 1.23
CA TYR A 125 -7.54 9.74 1.38
C TYR A 125 -7.15 10.64 0.22
N HIS A 126 -5.93 10.50 -0.31
CA HIS A 126 -5.42 11.33 -1.39
C HIS A 126 -4.20 10.70 -2.06
N TRP A 127 -3.83 11.19 -3.24
CA TRP A 127 -2.56 10.85 -3.88
C TRP A 127 -2.02 11.99 -4.75
N ARG A 128 -0.69 12.06 -4.88
CA ARG A 128 0.02 12.98 -5.78
C ARG A 128 1.30 12.37 -6.32
N VAL A 129 1.72 12.81 -7.50
CA VAL A 129 3.09 12.60 -8.00
C VAL A 129 3.90 13.81 -7.52
N LEU A 130 4.97 13.57 -6.76
CA LEU A 130 5.81 14.63 -6.21
C LEU A 130 7.28 14.37 -6.58
N PRO A 131 8.10 15.43 -6.76
CA PRO A 131 9.54 15.30 -6.88
C PRO A 131 10.10 14.51 -5.70
N ASP A 132 11.05 13.63 -5.98
CA ASP A 132 11.62 12.76 -4.95
C ASP A 132 13.00 12.21 -5.32
N SER A 133 13.72 11.67 -4.34
CA SER A 133 14.90 10.84 -4.51
C SER A 133 14.53 9.35 -4.55
N PRO A 134 15.36 8.50 -5.18
CA PRO A 134 15.25 7.06 -5.04
C PRO A 134 15.30 6.62 -3.56
N PRO A 135 14.67 5.49 -3.20
CA PRO A 135 14.78 4.94 -1.85
C PRO A 135 16.19 4.42 -1.60
N ALA A 136 16.88 4.96 -0.60
CA ALA A 136 18.22 4.51 -0.22
C ALA A 136 18.18 3.05 0.29
N GLY A 137 19.16 2.26 -0.11
CA GLY A 137 19.37 0.90 0.40
C GLY A 137 18.24 -0.10 0.14
N PHE A 138 17.31 0.20 -0.78
CA PHE A 138 16.11 -0.61 -0.99
C PHE A 138 16.39 -2.05 -1.45
N VAL A 139 17.62 -2.36 -1.86
CA VAL A 139 18.08 -3.73 -2.23
C VAL A 139 19.20 -4.25 -1.32
N ASP A 140 19.54 -3.54 -0.24
CA ASP A 140 20.66 -3.93 0.65
C ASP A 140 20.41 -5.27 1.32
N GLY A 141 19.14 -5.56 1.64
CA GLY A 141 18.71 -6.86 2.18
C GLY A 141 18.90 -8.04 1.23
N PHE A 142 19.31 -7.82 -0.01
CA PHE A 142 19.71 -8.85 -0.98
C PHE A 142 21.21 -8.79 -1.32
N GLY A 143 22.00 -7.90 -0.71
CA GLY A 143 23.38 -7.65 -1.11
C GLY A 143 23.51 -6.77 -2.36
N GLY A 144 22.56 -5.86 -2.57
CA GLY A 144 22.55 -4.95 -3.72
C GLY A 144 21.77 -5.48 -4.93
N VAL A 145 21.86 -4.77 -6.05
CA VAL A 145 21.10 -5.10 -7.28
C VAL A 145 21.47 -6.49 -7.79
N GLU A 146 22.75 -6.84 -7.80
CA GLU A 146 23.22 -8.16 -8.26
C GLU A 146 22.60 -9.30 -7.46
N GLY A 147 22.64 -9.21 -6.13
CA GLY A 147 22.07 -10.25 -5.28
C GLY A 147 20.53 -10.29 -5.35
N ALA A 148 19.86 -9.15 -5.54
CA ALA A 148 18.43 -9.11 -5.79
C ALA A 148 18.06 -9.79 -7.12
N VAL A 149 18.83 -9.54 -8.18
CA VAL A 149 18.63 -10.17 -9.49
C VAL A 149 18.88 -11.68 -9.41
N ALA A 150 19.93 -12.11 -8.71
CA ALA A 150 20.20 -13.53 -8.47
C ALA A 150 19.06 -14.20 -7.68
N HIS A 151 18.50 -13.52 -6.68
CA HIS A 151 17.35 -14.01 -5.91
C HIS A 151 16.12 -14.24 -6.79
N TRP A 152 15.88 -13.36 -7.76
CA TRP A 152 14.77 -13.48 -8.72
C TRP A 152 15.20 -14.16 -10.02
N GLU A 153 15.88 -15.30 -9.89
CA GLU A 153 16.26 -16.23 -10.97
C GLU A 153 17.11 -15.60 -12.10
N GLY A 154 17.89 -14.55 -11.80
CA GLY A 154 18.73 -13.88 -12.79
C GLY A 154 17.95 -13.06 -13.83
N SER A 155 16.69 -12.73 -13.55
CA SER A 155 15.81 -12.06 -14.52
C SER A 155 16.32 -10.67 -14.93
N SER A 156 16.55 -10.49 -16.23
CA SER A 156 16.93 -9.18 -16.80
C SER A 156 15.82 -8.14 -16.66
N ALA A 157 14.55 -8.56 -16.65
CA ALA A 157 13.41 -7.68 -16.41
C ALA A 157 13.42 -7.12 -14.98
N VAL A 158 13.71 -7.97 -13.99
CA VAL A 158 13.87 -7.56 -12.59
C VAL A 158 15.03 -6.58 -12.45
N ARG A 159 16.18 -6.85 -13.09
CA ARG A 159 17.31 -5.90 -13.13
C ARG A 159 16.86 -4.53 -13.63
N ARG A 160 16.24 -4.47 -14.82
CA ARG A 160 15.77 -3.21 -15.42
C ARG A 160 14.84 -2.45 -14.48
N ARG A 161 13.92 -3.16 -13.79
CA ARG A 161 13.01 -2.55 -12.81
C ARG A 161 13.76 -1.97 -11.62
N LEU A 162 14.65 -2.72 -11.00
CA LEU A 162 15.41 -2.26 -9.83
C LEU A 162 16.30 -1.06 -10.18
N GLU A 163 17.00 -1.13 -11.31
CA GLU A 163 17.83 -0.01 -11.77
C GLU A 163 16.99 1.23 -12.12
N ALA A 164 15.79 1.06 -12.69
CA ALA A 164 14.87 2.16 -12.93
C ALA A 164 14.38 2.80 -11.61
N ILE A 165 14.07 2.00 -10.59
CA ILE A 165 13.77 2.52 -9.24
C ILE A 165 14.93 3.33 -8.71
N GLY A 166 16.17 2.81 -8.83
CA GLY A 166 17.39 3.48 -8.38
C GLY A 166 17.71 4.80 -9.08
N ARG A 167 17.02 5.12 -10.19
CA ARG A 167 17.16 6.38 -10.94
C ARG A 167 15.93 7.29 -10.87
N SER A 168 14.86 6.85 -10.21
CA SER A 168 13.60 7.61 -10.14
C SER A 168 13.81 8.99 -9.51
N SER A 169 13.24 10.02 -10.16
CA SER A 169 13.25 11.41 -9.66
C SER A 169 11.89 11.86 -9.10
N PHE A 170 10.93 10.94 -9.04
CA PHE A 170 9.58 11.18 -8.57
C PHE A 170 9.10 9.99 -7.76
N SER A 171 8.19 10.26 -6.83
CA SER A 171 7.39 9.23 -6.16
C SER A 171 5.91 9.47 -6.40
N LEU A 172 5.17 8.38 -6.52
CA LEU A 172 3.74 8.38 -6.29
C LEU A 172 3.51 8.31 -4.78
N VAL A 173 2.99 9.39 -4.22
CA VAL A 173 2.73 9.54 -2.79
C VAL A 173 1.26 9.22 -2.53
N LEU A 174 1.03 8.19 -1.71
CA LEU A 174 -0.28 7.72 -1.29
C LEU A 174 -0.51 8.12 0.17
N PHE A 175 -1.60 8.82 0.43
CA PHE A 175 -2.04 9.22 1.76
C PHE A 175 -3.15 8.27 2.20
N LEU A 176 -2.80 7.34 3.07
CA LEU A 176 -3.62 6.20 3.46
C LEU A 176 -4.11 6.35 4.90
N GLU A 177 -5.23 5.70 5.20
CA GLU A 177 -5.70 5.49 6.57
C GLU A 177 -4.62 4.80 7.40
N HIS A 178 -4.31 5.38 8.55
CA HIS A 178 -3.35 4.81 9.49
C HIS A 178 -3.96 3.61 10.22
N LEU A 179 -3.30 2.46 10.16
CA LEU A 179 -3.66 1.28 10.94
C LEU A 179 -2.83 1.27 12.23
N PRO A 180 -3.45 1.26 13.41
CA PRO A 180 -2.77 1.47 14.69
C PRO A 180 -1.82 0.34 15.11
N GLN A 181 -1.96 -0.84 14.50
CA GLN A 181 -1.16 -2.02 14.81
C GLN A 181 -0.87 -2.76 13.51
N THR A 182 0.36 -3.27 13.38
CA THR A 182 0.69 -4.22 12.33
C THR A 182 0.12 -5.61 12.66
N LEU A 183 -0.04 -6.46 11.65
CA LEU A 183 -0.45 -7.85 11.87
C LEU A 183 0.57 -8.59 12.77
N ALA A 184 1.86 -8.28 12.65
CA ALA A 184 2.91 -8.90 13.44
C ALA A 184 2.81 -8.53 14.93
N GLU A 185 2.62 -7.24 15.23
CA GLU A 185 2.38 -6.75 16.60
C GLU A 185 1.11 -7.36 17.16
N TRP A 186 0.01 -7.33 16.40
CA TRP A 186 -1.25 -7.93 16.82
C TRP A 186 -1.13 -9.44 17.09
N LEU A 187 -0.38 -10.18 16.25
CA LEU A 187 -0.11 -11.60 16.47
C LEU A 187 0.78 -11.84 17.70
N GLY A 188 1.75 -10.97 17.97
CA GLY A 188 2.57 -11.00 19.18
C GLY A 188 1.70 -10.82 20.42
N ASP A 189 0.98 -9.71 20.48
CA ASP A 189 0.09 -9.36 21.60
C ASP A 189 -1.00 -10.42 21.81
N SER A 190 -1.58 -10.95 20.73
CA SER A 190 -2.61 -12.00 20.81
C SER A 190 -2.07 -13.33 21.32
N ARG A 191 -0.78 -13.64 21.08
CA ARG A 191 -0.13 -14.83 21.64
C ARG A 191 0.14 -14.65 23.13
N ASP A 192 0.57 -13.46 23.53
CA ASP A 192 0.89 -13.15 24.92
C ASP A 192 -0.36 -13.05 25.80
N ALA A 193 -1.50 -12.66 25.20
CA ALA A 193 -2.80 -12.56 25.87
C ALA A 193 -3.64 -13.84 25.88
N ALA A 194 -3.29 -14.87 25.09
CA ALA A 194 -4.08 -16.11 25.01
C ALA A 194 -3.88 -16.98 26.27
N PRO A 195 -4.96 -17.41 26.96
CA PRO A 195 -4.85 -18.40 28.03
C PRO A 195 -4.20 -19.68 27.50
N GLN A 196 -3.23 -20.23 28.22
CA GLN A 196 -2.67 -21.56 27.94
C GLN A 196 -3.66 -22.68 28.32
N GLU A 197 -4.89 -22.62 27.81
CA GLU A 197 -5.83 -23.73 27.92
C GLU A 197 -5.74 -24.62 26.68
N PRO A 198 -5.60 -25.95 26.83
CA PRO A 198 -5.59 -26.85 25.70
C PRO A 198 -6.98 -26.88 25.03
N GLY A 199 -7.11 -26.17 23.91
CA GLY A 199 -8.33 -26.16 23.08
C GLY A 199 -8.93 -24.80 22.72
N GLY A 200 -8.34 -23.68 23.17
CA GLY A 200 -8.77 -22.32 22.79
C GLY A 200 -8.68 -22.08 21.27
N GLU A 201 -9.60 -21.28 20.71
CA GLU A 201 -9.58 -20.97 19.28
C GLU A 201 -8.30 -20.18 18.95
N SER A 202 -7.42 -20.79 18.17
CA SER A 202 -6.12 -20.21 17.84
C SER A 202 -6.29 -18.86 17.12
N PRO A 203 -5.51 -17.82 17.47
CA PRO A 203 -5.46 -16.56 16.73
C PRO A 203 -5.25 -16.77 15.22
N TYR A 204 -4.51 -17.81 14.84
CA TYR A 204 -4.28 -18.20 13.44
C TYR A 204 -5.56 -18.59 12.71
N ARG A 205 -6.51 -19.26 13.39
CA ARG A 205 -7.79 -19.66 12.78
C ARG A 205 -8.69 -18.47 12.50
N TRP A 206 -8.64 -17.44 13.35
CA TRP A 206 -9.33 -16.18 13.08
C TRP A 206 -8.70 -15.44 11.89
N VAL A 207 -7.37 -15.38 11.81
CA VAL A 207 -6.65 -14.79 10.67
C VAL A 207 -7.02 -15.51 9.38
N GLU A 208 -7.01 -16.84 9.36
CA GLU A 208 -7.46 -17.64 8.21
C GLU A 208 -8.89 -17.29 7.78
N LYS A 209 -9.84 -17.24 8.72
CA LYS A 209 -11.23 -16.84 8.44
C LYS A 209 -11.34 -15.40 7.93
N ALA A 210 -10.47 -14.49 8.37
CA ALA A 210 -10.43 -13.10 7.89
C ALA A 210 -9.88 -13.00 6.46
N LEU A 211 -8.79 -13.73 6.16
CA LEU A 211 -8.21 -13.83 4.82
C LEU A 211 -9.23 -14.41 3.82
N LEU A 212 -9.89 -15.52 4.18
CA LEU A 212 -10.92 -16.15 3.33
C LEU A 212 -12.13 -15.26 3.07
N ARG A 213 -12.46 -14.32 3.98
CA ARG A 213 -13.51 -13.33 3.74
C ARG A 213 -13.09 -12.24 2.75
N GLY A 214 -11.80 -11.91 2.70
CA GLY A 214 -11.23 -11.00 1.68
C GLY A 214 -11.35 -11.57 0.27
N ASP A 215 -11.09 -12.86 0.09
CA ASP A 215 -11.12 -13.51 -1.23
C ASP A 215 -12.53 -13.50 -1.88
N ARG A 216 -13.59 -13.55 -1.07
CA ARG A 216 -14.99 -13.58 -1.55
C ARG A 216 -15.47 -12.28 -2.20
N VAL A 217 -14.74 -11.17 -2.03
CA VAL A 217 -15.05 -9.89 -2.70
C VAL A 217 -14.86 -9.99 -4.22
N HIS A 218 -13.92 -10.83 -4.67
CA HIS A 218 -13.66 -11.04 -6.09
C HIS A 218 -14.77 -11.81 -6.83
N GLU A 219 -15.55 -12.65 -6.15
CA GLU A 219 -16.63 -13.42 -6.78
C GLU A 219 -17.87 -12.57 -7.06
N ARG A 220 -18.21 -11.60 -6.20
CA ARG A 220 -19.36 -10.70 -6.43
C ARG A 220 -19.15 -9.70 -7.56
N ALA A 221 -17.90 -9.32 -7.85
CA ALA A 221 -17.59 -8.41 -8.96
C ALA A 221 -17.74 -9.04 -10.36
N ARG A 222 -17.85 -10.37 -10.47
CA ARG A 222 -18.11 -11.08 -11.73
C ARG A 222 -19.59 -11.31 -12.02
N ALA A 223 -20.46 -11.12 -11.03
CA ALA A 223 -21.91 -11.24 -11.18
C ALA A 223 -22.52 -9.84 -11.41
N GLY A 224 -22.23 -9.25 -12.57
CA GLY A 224 -23.03 -8.13 -13.09
C GLY A 224 -24.43 -8.62 -13.46
N PRO A 225 -25.47 -7.77 -13.37
CA PRO A 225 -26.84 -8.18 -13.67
C PRO A 225 -26.99 -8.49 -15.17
N LEU A 226 -27.63 -9.62 -15.47
CA LEU A 226 -28.21 -9.92 -16.79
C LEU A 226 -29.34 -8.93 -17.11
#